data_AF-A0AAI9RZL4-F1
#
_entry.id   AF-A0AAI9RZL4-F1
#
_cell.length_a   1.000
_cell.length_b   1.000
_cell.length_c   1.000
_cell.angle_alpha   90.00
_cell.angle_beta   90.00
_cell.angle_gamma   90.00
#
_symmetry.space_group_name_H-M   'P 1'
#
loop_
_entity.id
_entity.type
_entity.pdbx_description
1 polymer ?
#
loop_
_entity_poly.entity_id
_entity_poly.type
_entity_poly.pdbx_seq_one_letter_code
_entity_poly.pdbx_strand_id
1 'polypeptide(L)'
;MMDRKELSFMIKNMRENSGVSKYRASKDSGLTEIQIGYMDDATHSYSIGNMFRYLNAIGGYLQIRSSIYKNSFILKSREDFVIAFKEMRATNQLSQKKAALKIGVNSAIITGIESRNIDTSVDKFIQCVYGLEYEIIVKKAN
;
A
#
# COMPACT_ATOMS: atom_id res chain seq x y z
N MET A 1 10.27 -7.85 -8.20
CA MET A 1 9.75 -6.85 -7.24
C MET A 1 8.41 -6.41 -7.78
N MET A 2 7.36 -6.37 -6.97
CA MET A 2 6.04 -5.98 -7.45
C MET A 2 6.07 -4.53 -7.97
N ASP A 3 5.29 -4.21 -9.00
CA ASP A 3 5.05 -2.84 -9.43
C ASP A 3 3.60 -2.36 -9.21
N ARG A 4 3.30 -1.09 -9.51
CA ARG A 4 1.96 -0.52 -9.34
C ARG A 4 0.91 -1.24 -10.21
N LYS A 5 1.27 -1.69 -11.41
CA LYS A 5 0.36 -2.38 -12.32
C LYS A 5 -0.01 -3.75 -11.78
N GLU A 6 0.97 -4.49 -11.27
CA GLU A 6 0.75 -5.79 -10.64
C GLU A 6 -0.13 -5.66 -9.39
N LEU A 7 0.17 -4.69 -8.51
CA LEU A 7 -0.68 -4.45 -7.33
C LEU A 7 -2.12 -4.06 -7.72
N SER A 8 -2.26 -3.16 -8.70
CA SER A 8 -3.56 -2.74 -9.24
C SER A 8 -4.35 -3.92 -9.79
N PHE A 9 -3.69 -4.78 -10.56
CA PHE A 9 -4.29 -5.98 -11.12
C PHE A 9 -4.76 -6.96 -10.04
N MET A 10 -3.98 -7.15 -8.97
CA MET A 10 -4.39 -7.98 -7.83
C MET A 10 -5.64 -7.42 -7.13
N ILE A 11 -5.70 -6.10 -6.91
CA ILE A 11 -6.86 -5.43 -6.29
C ILE A 11 -8.09 -5.54 -7.21
N LYS A 12 -7.92 -5.28 -8.51
CA LYS A 12 -8.97 -5.43 -9.53
C LYS A 12 -9.53 -6.85 -9.55
N ASN A 13 -8.67 -7.87 -9.61
CA ASN A 13 -9.09 -9.26 -9.59
C ASN A 13 -9.88 -9.61 -8.34
N MET A 14 -9.47 -9.09 -7.17
CA MET A 14 -10.23 -9.31 -5.93
C MET A 14 -11.62 -8.66 -5.98
N ARG A 15 -11.72 -7.44 -6.53
CA ARG A 15 -13.01 -6.76 -6.75
C ARG A 15 -13.92 -7.60 -7.66
N GLU A 16 -13.39 -8.01 -8.82
CA GLU A 16 -14.14 -8.75 -9.84
C GLU A 16 -14.58 -10.13 -9.34
N ASN A 17 -13.68 -10.88 -8.69
CA ASN A 17 -14.00 -12.17 -8.08
C ASN A 17 -14.99 -12.06 -6.91
N SER A 18 -15.14 -10.87 -6.33
CA SER A 18 -16.14 -10.60 -5.29
C SER A 18 -17.46 -10.07 -5.84
N GLY A 19 -17.60 -9.95 -7.17
CA GLY A 19 -18.81 -9.44 -7.82
C GLY A 19 -19.10 -7.97 -7.54
N VAL A 20 -18.10 -7.20 -7.09
CA VAL A 20 -18.28 -5.78 -6.75
C VAL A 20 -18.10 -4.93 -8.00
N SER A 21 -19.14 -4.21 -8.42
CA SER A 21 -19.06 -3.28 -9.55
C SER A 21 -18.23 -2.04 -9.19
N LYS A 22 -17.69 -1.36 -10.21
CA LYS A 22 -17.02 -0.05 -10.02
C LYS A 22 -17.95 0.97 -9.36
N TYR A 23 -19.23 0.99 -9.76
CA TYR A 23 -20.27 1.81 -9.14
C TYR A 23 -20.43 1.53 -7.64
N ARG A 24 -20.51 0.27 -7.22
CA ARG A 24 -20.62 -0.06 -5.79
C ARG A 24 -19.35 0.34 -5.03
N ALA A 25 -18.18 -0.02 -5.56
CA ALA A 25 -16.90 0.35 -4.96
C ALA A 25 -16.73 1.87 -4.83
N SER A 26 -17.21 2.65 -5.81
CA SER A 26 -17.14 4.11 -5.80
C SER A 26 -18.01 4.70 -4.69
N LYS A 27 -19.25 4.21 -4.54
CA LYS A 27 -20.17 4.59 -3.45
C LYS A 27 -19.60 4.28 -2.08
N ASP A 28 -19.08 3.07 -1.89
CA ASP A 28 -18.61 2.59 -0.58
C ASP A 28 -17.26 3.22 -0.19
N SER A 29 -16.40 3.56 -1.17
CA SER A 29 -15.10 4.21 -0.90
C SER A 29 -15.18 5.74 -0.83
N GLY A 30 -16.24 6.34 -1.38
CA GLY A 30 -16.35 7.78 -1.62
C GLY A 30 -15.40 8.31 -2.70
N LEU A 31 -14.93 7.43 -3.59
CA LEU A 31 -14.17 7.78 -4.80
C LEU A 31 -15.13 7.81 -6.00
N THR A 32 -14.73 8.45 -7.09
CA THR A 32 -15.50 8.39 -8.35
C THR A 32 -15.23 7.06 -9.08
N GLU A 33 -16.17 6.59 -9.91
CA GLU A 33 -15.94 5.41 -10.75
C GLU A 33 -14.75 5.56 -11.70
N ILE A 34 -14.49 6.78 -12.15
CA ILE A 34 -13.31 7.10 -12.97
C ILE A 34 -12.03 6.85 -12.17
N GLN A 35 -11.97 7.28 -10.91
CA GLN A 35 -10.82 7.00 -10.04
C GLN A 35 -10.65 5.49 -9.78
N ILE A 36 -11.75 4.74 -9.60
CA ILE A 36 -11.69 3.27 -9.53
C ILE A 36 -11.10 2.71 -10.83
N GLY A 37 -11.54 3.19 -11.99
CA GLY A 37 -10.98 2.79 -13.29
C GLY A 37 -9.49 3.09 -13.42
N TYR A 38 -9.04 4.28 -13.02
CA TYR A 38 -7.63 4.64 -13.05
C TYR A 38 -6.76 3.77 -12.14
N MET A 39 -7.29 3.35 -10.98
CA MET A 39 -6.62 2.42 -10.10
C MET A 39 -6.62 1.00 -10.67
N ASP A 40 -7.75 0.51 -11.19
CA ASP A 40 -7.84 -0.84 -11.80
C ASP A 40 -6.86 -1.01 -12.97
N ASP A 41 -6.73 0.02 -13.81
CA ASP A 41 -5.93 -0.01 -15.03
C ASP A 41 -4.53 0.61 -14.82
N ALA A 42 -4.21 1.07 -13.60
CA ALA A 42 -2.95 1.68 -13.19
C ALA A 42 -2.47 2.85 -14.08
N THR A 43 -3.39 3.54 -14.75
CA THR A 43 -3.10 4.57 -15.77
C THR A 43 -2.50 5.85 -15.19
N HIS A 44 -2.79 6.16 -13.93
CA HIS A 44 -2.29 7.31 -13.21
C HIS A 44 -1.60 6.88 -11.91
N SER A 45 -0.72 7.72 -11.37
CA SER A 45 -0.27 7.53 -9.98
C SER A 45 -1.41 7.89 -9.03
N TYR A 46 -1.51 7.15 -7.93
CA TYR A 46 -2.51 7.35 -6.90
C TYR A 46 -1.89 7.14 -5.52
N SER A 47 -2.53 7.68 -4.48
CA SER A 47 -2.04 7.58 -3.11
C SER A 47 -2.49 6.30 -2.42
N ILE A 48 -1.72 5.88 -1.41
CA ILE A 48 -2.12 4.76 -0.55
C ILE A 48 -3.42 5.05 0.20
N GLY A 49 -3.74 6.32 0.49
CA GLY A 49 -5.01 6.70 1.10
C GLY A 49 -6.19 6.28 0.22
N ASN A 50 -6.17 6.63 -1.06
CA ASN A 50 -7.22 6.21 -2.00
C ASN A 50 -7.21 4.69 -2.24
N MET A 51 -6.02 4.07 -2.29
CA MET A 51 -5.90 2.62 -2.39
C MET A 51 -6.58 1.90 -1.22
N PHE A 52 -6.35 2.34 0.02
CA PHE A 52 -6.98 1.74 1.20
C PHE A 52 -8.49 1.99 1.25
N ARG A 53 -8.95 3.20 0.88
CA ARG A 53 -10.39 3.46 0.72
C ARG A 53 -11.05 2.50 -0.26
N TYR A 54 -10.39 2.26 -1.40
CA TYR A 54 -10.87 1.32 -2.40
C TYR A 54 -10.83 -0.13 -1.89
N LEU A 55 -9.70 -0.60 -1.35
CA LEU A 55 -9.55 -1.94 -0.76
C LEU A 55 -10.63 -2.22 0.29
N ASN A 56 -10.85 -1.28 1.22
CA ASN A 56 -11.85 -1.44 2.27
C ASN A 56 -13.27 -1.55 1.69
N ALA A 57 -13.59 -0.74 0.67
CA ALA A 57 -14.89 -0.77 -0.01
C ALA A 57 -15.18 -2.10 -0.72
N ILE A 58 -14.16 -2.83 -1.13
CA ILE A 58 -14.29 -4.17 -1.74
C ILE A 58 -14.05 -5.30 -0.72
N GLY A 59 -14.03 -4.99 0.58
CA GLY A 59 -13.89 -5.96 1.67
C GLY A 59 -12.49 -6.58 1.77
N GLY A 60 -11.45 -5.86 1.34
CA GLY A 60 -10.07 -6.33 1.37
C GLY A 60 -9.15 -5.49 2.24
N TYR A 61 -7.93 -5.98 2.38
CA TYR A 61 -6.83 -5.37 3.12
C TYR A 61 -5.48 -5.78 2.53
N LEU A 62 -4.40 -5.11 2.93
CA LEU A 62 -3.04 -5.55 2.61
C LEU A 62 -2.44 -6.30 3.79
N GLN A 63 -1.74 -7.39 3.50
CA GLN A 63 -0.80 -8.00 4.42
C GLN A 63 0.61 -7.72 3.92
N ILE A 64 1.47 -7.19 4.79
CA ILE A 64 2.89 -7.09 4.54
C ILE A 64 3.58 -8.20 5.33
N ARG A 65 4.47 -8.98 4.72
CA ARG A 65 5.21 -10.04 5.41
C ARG A 65 6.68 -10.06 5.04
N SER A 66 7.52 -10.54 5.94
CA SER A 66 8.89 -10.92 5.59
C SER A 66 9.16 -12.34 6.04
N SER A 67 9.62 -13.18 5.11
CA SER A 67 10.12 -14.52 5.42
C SER A 67 11.45 -14.47 6.18
N ILE A 68 12.24 -13.40 5.99
CA ILE A 68 13.53 -13.17 6.65
C ILE A 68 13.32 -12.84 8.12
N TYR A 69 12.46 -11.84 8.40
CA TYR A 69 12.21 -11.37 9.77
C TYR A 69 11.10 -12.15 10.50
N LYS A 70 10.42 -13.08 9.82
CA LYS A 70 9.33 -13.92 10.36
C LYS A 70 8.21 -13.12 11.03
N ASN A 71 7.91 -11.95 10.49
CA ASN A 71 6.86 -11.06 10.96
C ASN A 71 5.89 -10.69 9.84
N SER A 72 4.71 -10.21 10.24
CA SER A 72 3.71 -9.73 9.30
C SER A 72 2.84 -8.63 9.90
N PHE A 73 2.37 -7.73 9.06
CA PHE A 73 1.53 -6.60 9.40
C PHE A 73 0.25 -6.65 8.56
N ILE A 74 -0.89 -6.35 9.19
CA ILE A 74 -2.17 -6.16 8.50
C ILE A 74 -2.39 -4.67 8.38
N LEU A 75 -2.62 -4.19 7.15
CA LEU A 75 -2.85 -2.79 6.85
C LEU A 75 -4.24 -2.59 6.24
N LYS A 76 -5.04 -1.74 6.89
CA LYS A 76 -6.36 -1.29 6.43
C LYS A 76 -6.39 0.23 6.19
N SER A 77 -5.34 0.93 6.58
CA SER A 77 -5.25 2.37 6.54
C SER A 77 -3.81 2.84 6.32
N ARG A 78 -3.69 4.15 6.04
CA ARG A 78 -2.39 4.83 5.98
C ARG A 78 -1.70 4.80 7.35
N GLU A 79 -2.48 4.94 8.43
CA GLU A 79 -1.99 4.94 9.80
C GLU A 79 -1.34 3.61 10.16
N ASP A 80 -1.95 2.50 9.75
CA ASP A 80 -1.36 1.17 9.90
C ASP A 80 -0.03 1.07 9.16
N PHE A 81 0.05 1.61 7.94
CA PHE A 81 1.31 1.62 7.19
C PHE A 81 2.40 2.40 7.92
N VAL A 82 2.09 3.54 8.52
CA VAL A 82 3.07 4.35 9.26
C VAL A 82 3.62 3.58 10.47
N ILE A 83 2.76 2.88 11.20
CA ILE A 83 3.16 2.06 12.35
C ILE A 83 4.03 0.89 11.87
N ALA A 84 3.54 0.12 10.90
CA ALA A 84 4.27 -1.00 10.33
C ALA A 84 5.63 -0.55 9.76
N PHE A 85 5.69 0.59 9.09
CA PHE A 85 6.93 1.10 8.49
C PHE A 85 8.00 1.44 9.53
N LYS A 86 7.60 2.05 10.66
CA LYS A 86 8.51 2.30 11.78
C LYS A 86 9.06 0.99 12.35
N GLU A 87 8.20 -0.02 12.49
CA GLU A 87 8.60 -1.34 12.98
C GLU A 87 9.51 -2.08 11.98
N MET A 88 9.15 -2.13 10.70
CA MET A 88 9.99 -2.71 9.63
C MET A 88 11.39 -2.09 9.63
N ARG A 89 11.47 -0.77 9.77
CA ARG A 89 12.75 -0.04 9.84
C ARG A 89 13.53 -0.37 11.13
N ALA A 90 12.85 -0.44 12.28
CA ALA A 90 13.46 -0.78 13.56
C ALA A 90 13.98 -2.22 13.58
N THR A 91 13.24 -3.18 13.02
CA THR A 91 13.68 -4.58 12.84
C THR A 91 14.94 -4.68 11.99
N ASN A 92 15.06 -3.85 10.95
CA ASN A 92 16.27 -3.73 10.13
C ASN A 92 17.41 -2.95 10.82
N GLN A 93 17.19 -2.41 12.03
CA GLN A 93 18.15 -1.58 12.78
C GLN A 93 18.62 -0.33 12.01
N LEU A 94 17.74 0.27 11.20
CA LEU A 94 18.07 1.41 10.36
C LEU A 94 17.60 2.73 10.98
N SER A 95 18.45 3.75 10.95
CA SER A 95 17.99 5.13 11.11
C SER A 95 17.22 5.57 9.85
N GLN A 96 16.45 6.65 9.94
CA GLN A 96 15.73 7.18 8.77
C GLN A 96 16.66 7.46 7.58
N LYS A 97 17.85 8.02 7.84
CA LYS A 97 18.87 8.29 6.81
C LYS A 97 19.40 7.00 6.17
N LYS A 98 19.70 5.97 6.97
CA LYS A 98 20.17 4.68 6.45
C LYS A 98 19.08 3.94 5.67
N ALA A 99 17.83 4.01 6.13
CA ALA A 99 16.69 3.44 5.43
C ALA A 99 16.48 4.12 4.06
N ALA A 100 16.54 5.45 4.01
CA ALA A 100 16.46 6.22 2.77
C ALA A 100 17.50 5.77 1.74
N LEU A 101 18.75 5.60 2.18
CA LEU A 101 19.85 5.11 1.34
C LEU A 101 19.60 3.68 0.84
N LYS A 102 19.20 2.75 1.73
CA LYS A 102 18.91 1.34 1.38
C LYS A 102 17.77 1.22 0.37
N ILE A 103 16.70 1.99 0.56
CA ILE A 103 15.50 1.98 -0.29
C ILE A 103 15.74 2.73 -1.61
N GLY A 104 16.70 3.66 -1.66
CA GLY A 104 16.95 4.54 -2.80
C GLY A 104 15.92 5.67 -2.93
N VAL A 105 15.58 6.31 -1.81
CA VAL A 105 14.66 7.48 -1.76
C VAL A 105 15.28 8.65 -1.00
N ASN A 106 14.73 9.85 -1.20
CA ASN A 106 15.13 11.00 -0.40
C ASN A 106 14.71 10.80 1.07
N SER A 107 15.58 11.15 2.02
CA SER A 107 15.29 11.10 3.46
C SER A 107 13.99 11.80 3.87
N ALA A 108 13.60 12.88 3.18
CA ALA A 108 12.34 13.57 3.42
C ALA A 108 11.10 12.70 3.19
N ILE A 109 11.19 11.68 2.33
CA ILE A 109 10.10 10.70 2.12
C ILE A 109 9.93 9.84 3.36
N ILE A 110 11.03 9.34 3.93
CA ILE A 110 11.01 8.52 5.15
C ILE A 110 10.44 9.34 6.31
N THR A 111 10.93 10.56 6.51
CA THR A 111 10.39 11.48 7.52
C THR A 111 8.91 11.80 7.27
N GLY A 112 8.51 12.04 6.02
CA GLY A 112 7.14 12.35 5.64
C GLY A 112 6.14 11.22 5.89
N ILE A 113 6.56 9.97 5.64
CA ILE A 113 5.79 8.77 5.99
C ILE A 113 5.65 8.72 7.52
N GLU A 114 6.76 8.77 8.26
CA GLU A 114 6.74 8.55 9.71
C GLU A 114 6.07 9.66 10.53
N SER A 115 6.03 10.89 9.99
CA SER A 115 5.39 12.06 10.60
C SER A 115 3.92 12.22 10.21
N ARG A 116 3.39 11.40 9.28
CA ARG A 116 2.04 11.54 8.71
C ARG A 116 1.81 12.84 7.94
N ASN A 117 2.86 13.55 7.54
CA ASN A 117 2.73 14.83 6.83
C ASN A 117 2.52 14.69 5.32
N ILE A 118 2.89 13.56 4.72
CA ILE A 118 2.81 13.36 3.26
C ILE A 118 1.92 12.15 2.94
N ASP A 119 0.91 12.36 2.10
CA ASP A 119 0.19 11.22 1.50
C ASP A 119 1.11 10.53 0.49
N THR A 120 1.34 9.24 0.68
CA THR A 120 2.39 8.50 -0.02
C THR A 120 1.82 7.91 -1.30
N SER A 121 2.50 8.12 -2.43
CA SER A 121 2.09 7.45 -3.68
C SER A 121 2.28 5.93 -3.56
N VAL A 122 1.46 5.16 -4.27
CA VAL A 122 1.59 3.70 -4.28
C VAL A 122 2.96 3.24 -4.78
N ASP A 123 3.55 3.94 -5.75
CA ASP A 123 4.91 3.63 -6.23
C ASP A 123 5.95 3.73 -5.10
N LYS A 124 5.87 4.79 -4.28
CA LYS A 124 6.79 4.97 -3.14
C LYS A 124 6.50 4.01 -2.01
N PHE A 125 5.23 3.69 -1.77
CA PHE A 125 4.85 2.65 -0.83
C PHE A 125 5.46 1.29 -1.20
N ILE A 126 5.29 0.84 -2.45
CA ILE A 126 5.87 -0.41 -2.95
C ILE A 126 7.39 -0.38 -2.81
N GLN A 127 8.05 0.70 -3.26
CA GLN A 127 9.50 0.86 -3.15
C GLN A 127 9.98 0.71 -1.69
N CYS A 128 9.28 1.33 -0.74
CA CYS A 128 9.62 1.28 0.68
C CYS A 128 9.46 -0.12 1.29
N VAL A 129 8.37 -0.83 0.96
CA VAL A 129 8.10 -2.17 1.49
C VAL A 129 9.15 -3.16 0.98
N TYR A 130 9.37 -3.21 -0.33
CA TYR A 130 10.35 -4.13 -0.92
C TYR A 130 11.79 -3.75 -0.58
N GLY A 131 12.11 -2.46 -0.48
CA GLY A 131 13.43 -1.98 -0.07
C GLY A 131 13.81 -2.35 1.37
N LEU A 132 12.84 -2.70 2.21
CA LEU A 132 13.05 -3.22 3.57
C LEU A 132 12.94 -4.76 3.66
N GLU A 133 12.90 -5.45 2.51
CA GLU A 133 12.81 -6.91 2.39
C GLU A 133 11.49 -7.51 2.91
N TYR A 134 10.40 -6.83 2.58
CA TYR A 134 9.04 -7.28 2.80
C TYR A 134 8.28 -7.44 1.47
N GLU A 135 7.25 -8.27 1.49
CA GLU A 135 6.35 -8.53 0.39
C GLU A 135 4.96 -7.99 0.69
N ILE A 136 4.26 -7.54 -0.35
CA ILE A 136 2.85 -7.12 -0.28
C ILE A 136 1.95 -8.27 -0.74
N ILE A 137 0.88 -8.52 0.01
CA ILE A 137 -0.16 -9.48 -0.35
C ILE A 137 -1.52 -8.82 -0.21
N VAL A 138 -2.34 -8.91 -1.26
CA VAL A 138 -3.74 -8.49 -1.21
C VAL A 138 -4.58 -9.63 -0.62
N LYS A 139 -5.40 -9.32 0.39
CA LYS A 139 -6.24 -10.29 1.09
C LYS A 139 -7.68 -9.80 1.18
N LYS A 140 -8.62 -10.75 1.19
CA LYS A 140 -10.03 -10.51 1.45
C LYS A 140 -10.34 -10.74 2.93
N ALA A 141 -11.14 -9.89 3.54
CA ALA A 141 -11.72 -10.14 4.85
C ALA A 141 -12.77 -11.25 4.71
N ASN A 142 -12.65 -12.30 5.54
CA ASN A 142 -13.59 -13.42 5.58
C ASN A 142 -15.01 -12.96 5.98
#